data_AF-A0A3S2C2B1-F1
#
_entry.id   AF-A0A3S2C2B1-F1
#
_cell.length_a   1.000
_cell.length_b   1.000
_cell.length_c   1.000
_cell.angle_alpha   90.00
_cell.angle_beta   90.00
_cell.angle_gamma   90.00
#
_symmetry.space_group_name_H-M   'P 1'
#
loop_
_entity.id
_entity.type
_entity.pdbx_description
1 polymer ?
#
loop_
_entity_poly.entity_id
_entity_poly.type
_entity_poly.pdbx_seq_one_letter_code
_entity_poly.pdbx_strand_id
1 'polypeptide(L)'
;QAAISKVVIERPHKKCRVTIHAARPGLIIGKKGADIEKLRKKLMEMTKSETHLNIVEVRKPEIDATLVAQSIAQQLERRIAFRRAMKRAVQSAMRLGAEGIRINCAGRLGGAEIARMEWYREGRVPLHTLRADVDYGTAEA
;
A
#
# COMPACT_ATOMS: atom_id res chain seq x y z
N GLN A 1 10.76 2.91 0.34
CA GLN A 1 10.40 1.92 -0.71
C GLN A 1 9.68 2.62 -1.86
N ALA A 2 9.66 2.00 -3.06
CA ALA A 2 8.67 2.31 -4.07
C ALA A 2 7.31 1.90 -3.49
N ALA A 3 6.50 2.88 -3.11
CA ALA A 3 5.21 2.71 -2.46
C ALA A 3 4.23 2.01 -3.43
N ILE A 4 4.25 0.68 -3.44
CA ILE A 4 3.46 -0.20 -4.29
C ILE A 4 2.19 -0.57 -3.52
N SER A 5 1.04 -0.28 -4.13
CA SER A 5 -0.28 -0.58 -3.60
C SER A 5 -0.75 -1.96 -4.04
N LYS A 6 -0.76 -2.21 -5.35
CA LYS A 6 -1.36 -3.40 -5.95
C LYS A 6 -0.55 -3.88 -7.15
N VAL A 7 -0.44 -5.18 -7.31
CA VAL A 7 0.15 -5.81 -8.50
C VAL A 7 -0.92 -6.68 -9.14
N VAL A 8 -1.35 -6.31 -10.35
CA VAL A 8 -2.33 -7.06 -11.14
C VAL A 8 -1.58 -7.86 -12.19
N ILE A 9 -1.80 -9.16 -12.21
CA ILE A 9 -1.18 -10.07 -13.17
C ILE A 9 -2.27 -10.68 -14.02
N GLU A 10 -2.21 -10.44 -15.33
CA GLU A 10 -3.12 -10.99 -16.32
C GLU A 10 -2.35 -11.87 -17.28
N ARG A 11 -2.93 -13.00 -17.71
CA ARG A 11 -2.28 -13.95 -18.61
C ARG A 11 -3.10 -14.23 -19.88
N PRO A 12 -3.24 -13.26 -20.79
CA PRO A 12 -3.89 -13.50 -22.07
C PRO A 12 -2.96 -14.28 -23.01
N HIS A 13 -3.43 -15.43 -23.53
CA HIS A 13 -2.84 -16.15 -24.67
C HIS A 13 -1.30 -16.29 -24.60
N LYS A 14 -0.80 -16.93 -23.54
CA LYS A 14 0.64 -17.16 -23.29
C LYS A 14 1.50 -15.88 -23.15
N LYS A 15 0.91 -14.70 -23.05
CA LYS A 15 1.60 -13.46 -22.66
C LYS A 15 1.28 -13.14 -21.20
N CYS A 16 2.24 -12.60 -20.47
CA CYS A 16 2.04 -12.19 -19.08
C CYS A 16 2.06 -10.67 -19.01
N ARG A 17 0.93 -10.05 -18.67
CA ARG A 17 0.80 -8.61 -18.45
C ARG A 17 0.80 -8.34 -16.94
N VAL A 18 1.80 -7.61 -16.47
CA VAL A 18 1.95 -7.24 -15.07
C VAL A 18 1.71 -5.74 -14.96
N THR A 19 0.63 -5.33 -14.29
CA THR A 19 0.30 -3.94 -14.02
C THR A 19 0.60 -3.63 -12.55
N ILE A 20 1.55 -2.73 -12.33
CA ILE A 20 1.98 -2.30 -10.99
C ILE A 20 1.32 -0.96 -10.69
N HIS A 21 0.51 -0.90 -9.63
CA HIS A 21 -0.03 0.34 -9.09
C HIS A 21 0.93 0.88 -8.04
N ALA A 22 1.49 2.07 -8.29
CA ALA A 22 2.45 2.69 -7.39
C ALA A 22 2.19 4.18 -7.21
N ALA A 23 2.43 4.70 -6.01
CA ALA A 23 2.35 6.13 -5.73
C ALA A 23 3.56 6.93 -6.24
N ARG A 24 4.67 6.24 -6.54
CA ARG A 24 5.89 6.87 -7.07
C ARG A 24 6.41 6.06 -8.27
N PRO A 25 5.82 6.22 -9.46
CA PRO A 25 6.20 5.45 -10.65
C PRO A 25 7.65 5.74 -11.07
N GLY A 26 8.14 6.97 -10.88
CA GLY A 26 9.50 7.36 -11.26
C GLY A 26 10.61 6.54 -10.58
N LEU A 27 10.38 6.08 -9.35
CA LEU A 27 11.32 5.20 -8.63
C LEU A 27 11.38 3.78 -9.23
N ILE A 28 10.29 3.31 -9.83
CA ILE A 28 10.20 1.97 -10.44
C ILE A 28 10.81 1.98 -11.84
N ILE A 29 10.63 3.07 -12.58
CA ILE A 29 11.22 3.25 -13.92
C ILE A 29 12.75 3.39 -13.80
N GLY A 30 13.23 4.12 -12.80
CA GLY A 30 14.65 4.38 -12.58
C GLY A 30 15.24 5.41 -13.56
N LYS A 31 16.56 5.62 -13.49
CA LYS A 31 17.25 6.56 -14.40
C LYS A 31 17.22 6.01 -15.83
N LYS A 32 16.62 6.75 -16.77
CA LYS A 32 16.49 6.38 -18.20
C LYS A 32 15.85 5.00 -18.45
N GLY A 33 15.02 4.48 -17.54
CA GLY A 33 14.41 3.15 -17.71
C GLY A 33 15.36 1.97 -17.42
N ALA A 34 16.48 2.18 -16.74
CA ALA A 34 17.41 1.08 -16.45
C ALA A 34 16.79 -0.01 -15.54
N ASP A 35 15.92 0.37 -14.59
CA ASP A 35 15.37 -0.58 -13.62
C ASP A 35 14.16 -1.33 -14.15
N ILE A 36 13.36 -0.73 -15.05
CA ILE A 36 12.25 -1.41 -15.72
C ILE A 36 12.75 -2.56 -16.61
N GLU A 37 13.90 -2.38 -17.26
CA GLU A 37 14.49 -3.39 -18.13
C GLU A 37 15.07 -4.57 -17.34
N LYS A 38 15.72 -4.28 -16.19
CA LYS A 38 16.15 -5.33 -15.25
C LYS A 38 14.97 -6.14 -14.70
N LEU A 39 13.88 -5.47 -14.32
CA LEU A 39 12.65 -6.11 -13.86
C LEU A 39 12.04 -6.99 -14.95
N ARG A 40 11.99 -6.52 -16.19
CA ARG A 40 11.50 -7.30 -17.33
C ARG A 40 12.33 -8.56 -17.54
N LYS A 41 13.67 -8.47 -17.51
CA LYS A 41 14.57 -9.64 -17.63
C LYS A 41 14.31 -10.69 -16.54
N LYS A 42 14.24 -10.27 -15.27
CA LYS A 42 13.92 -11.17 -14.15
C LYS A 42 12.55 -11.83 -14.31
N LEU A 43 11.54 -11.07 -14.76
CA LEU A 43 10.20 -11.61 -14.99
C LEU A 43 10.15 -12.60 -16.16
N MET A 44 10.95 -12.38 -17.20
CA MET A 44 11.06 -13.33 -18.33
C MET A 44 11.71 -14.65 -17.89
N GLU A 45 12.76 -14.60 -17.07
CA GLU A 45 13.40 -15.79 -16.49
C GLU A 45 12.39 -16.63 -15.69
N MET A 46 11.53 -15.98 -14.89
CA MET A 46 10.53 -16.67 -14.09
C MET A 46 9.35 -17.21 -14.91
N THR A 47 8.88 -16.49 -15.93
CA THR A 47 7.60 -16.78 -16.60
C THR A 47 7.77 -17.56 -17.92
N LYS A 48 9.00 -17.73 -18.44
CA LYS A 48 9.34 -18.39 -19.73
C LYS A 48 8.59 -17.85 -20.97
N SER A 49 7.82 -16.76 -20.79
CA SER A 49 6.84 -16.22 -21.72
C SER A 49 7.09 -14.72 -21.90
N GLU A 50 6.58 -14.13 -22.97
CA GLU A 50 6.73 -12.69 -23.21
C GLU A 50 6.01 -11.87 -22.13
N THR A 51 6.76 -11.08 -21.37
CA THR A 51 6.25 -10.24 -20.28
C THR A 51 6.11 -8.79 -20.72
N HIS A 52 4.93 -8.22 -20.47
CA HIS A 52 4.64 -6.80 -20.62
C HIS A 52 4.45 -6.19 -19.24
N LEU A 53 5.23 -5.16 -18.91
CA LEU A 53 5.11 -4.43 -17.67
C LEU A 53 4.37 -3.11 -17.91
N ASN A 54 3.32 -2.86 -17.14
CA ASN A 54 2.58 -1.61 -17.12
C ASN A 54 2.70 -0.99 -15.72
N ILE A 55 2.87 0.33 -15.65
CA ILE A 55 2.99 1.04 -14.38
C ILE A 55 1.87 2.09 -14.34
N VAL A 56 0.98 1.94 -13.37
CA VAL A 56 -0.15 2.84 -13.16
C VAL A 56 0.12 3.67 -11.91
N GLU A 57 -0.04 4.98 -12.04
CA GLU A 57 0.14 5.90 -10.92
C GLU A 57 -1.09 5.94 -10.00
N VAL A 58 -0.84 5.79 -8.70
CA VAL A 58 -1.85 6.04 -7.67
C VAL A 58 -1.86 7.53 -7.33
N ARG A 59 -2.89 8.24 -7.81
CA ARG A 59 -3.01 9.71 -7.64
C ARG A 59 -3.12 10.16 -6.18
N LYS A 60 -3.80 9.37 -5.34
CA LYS A 60 -4.08 9.72 -3.94
C LYS A 60 -3.64 8.57 -3.01
N PRO A 61 -2.37 8.54 -2.57
CA PRO A 61 -1.84 7.44 -1.76
C PRO A 61 -2.42 7.37 -0.35
N GLU A 62 -2.95 8.48 0.18
CA GLU A 62 -3.53 8.53 1.54
C GLU A 62 -4.94 7.93 1.64
N ILE A 63 -5.57 7.60 0.50
CA ILE A 63 -6.86 6.91 0.45
C ILE A 63 -6.66 5.40 0.27
N ASP A 64 -5.52 5.00 -0.29
CA ASP A 64 -5.18 3.60 -0.52
C ASP A 64 -4.77 2.93 0.79
N ALA A 65 -5.51 1.90 1.19
CA ALA A 65 -5.37 1.29 2.50
C ALA A 65 -3.99 0.62 2.67
N THR A 66 -3.45 0.03 1.60
CA THR A 66 -2.15 -0.66 1.64
C THR A 66 -1.01 0.35 1.82
N LEU A 67 -1.07 1.48 1.13
CA LEU A 67 -0.07 2.54 1.24
C LEU A 67 -0.10 3.24 2.59
N VAL A 68 -1.31 3.48 3.13
CA VAL A 68 -1.48 4.02 4.49
C VAL A 68 -0.91 3.06 5.53
N ALA A 69 -1.20 1.75 5.42
CA ALA A 69 -0.66 0.75 6.32
C ALA A 69 0.89 0.70 6.28
N GLN A 70 1.48 0.66 5.08
CA GLN A 70 2.94 0.69 4.90
C GLN A 70 3.58 1.97 5.47
N SER A 71 2.92 3.12 5.29
CA SER A 71 3.38 4.39 5.85
C SER A 71 3.41 4.37 7.38
N ILE A 72 2.39 3.78 8.02
CA ILE A 72 2.36 3.63 9.48
C ILE A 72 3.44 2.66 9.95
N ALA A 73 3.59 1.51 9.29
CA ALA A 73 4.61 0.53 9.62
C ALA A 73 6.02 1.15 9.58
N GLN A 74 6.35 1.85 8.49
CA GLN A 74 7.62 2.56 8.37
C GLN A 74 7.82 3.65 9.44
N GLN A 75 6.75 4.30 9.88
CA GLN A 75 6.84 5.27 10.97
C GLN A 75 7.13 4.59 12.32
N LEU A 76 6.56 3.40 12.55
CA LEU A 76 6.83 2.60 13.75
C LEU A 76 8.27 2.07 13.79
N GLU A 77 8.81 1.59 12.66
CA GLU A 77 10.23 1.20 12.52
C GLU A 77 11.17 2.35 12.87
N ARG A 78 10.79 3.57 12.48
CA ARG A 78 11.52 4.82 12.81
C ARG A 78 11.30 5.29 14.25
N ARG A 79 10.66 4.47 15.10
CA ARG A 79 10.39 4.74 16.52
C ARG A 79 9.52 5.99 16.74
N ILE A 80 8.68 6.34 15.78
CA ILE A 80 7.69 7.41 15.97
C ILE A 80 6.58 6.89 16.89
N ALA A 81 6.08 7.74 17.77
CA ALA A 81 4.95 7.40 18.63
C ALA A 81 3.74 6.91 17.81
N PHE A 82 3.31 5.67 18.05
CA PHE A 82 2.25 5.00 17.30
C PHE A 82 0.93 5.81 17.29
N ARG A 83 0.56 6.44 18.41
CA ARG A 83 -0.60 7.35 18.49
C ARG A 83 -0.50 8.53 17.52
N ARG A 84 0.71 9.11 17.36
CA ARG A 84 0.96 10.22 16.43
C ARG A 84 0.88 9.76 14.97
N ALA A 85 1.46 8.61 14.67
CA ALA A 85 1.42 8.02 13.33
C ALA A 85 -0.03 7.74 12.89
N MET A 86 -0.82 7.08 13.74
CA MET A 86 -2.24 6.79 13.47
C MET A 86 -3.06 8.07 13.31
N LYS A 87 -2.96 9.02 14.25
CA LYS A 87 -3.76 10.26 14.19
C LYS A 87 -3.46 11.08 12.93
N ARG A 88 -2.18 11.14 12.52
CA ARG A 88 -1.78 11.81 11.27
C ARG A 88 -2.36 11.11 10.05
N ALA A 89 -2.31 9.77 10.00
CA ALA A 89 -2.86 9.01 8.88
C ALA A 89 -4.39 9.21 8.74
N VAL A 90 -5.12 9.16 9.85
CA VAL A 90 -6.57 9.42 9.86
C VAL A 90 -6.88 10.83 9.33
N GLN A 91 -6.19 11.85 9.85
CA GLN A 91 -6.40 13.23 9.41
C GLN A 91 -6.06 13.44 7.93
N SER A 92 -4.98 12.83 7.43
CA SER A 92 -4.61 12.92 6.02
C SER A 92 -5.68 12.29 5.11
N ALA A 93 -6.19 11.11 5.48
CA ALA A 93 -7.22 10.41 4.70
C ALA A 93 -8.55 11.18 4.66
N MET A 94 -9.03 11.66 5.82
CA MET A 94 -10.25 12.46 5.90
C MET A 94 -10.13 13.77 5.11
N ARG A 95 -8.98 14.45 5.19
CA ARG A 95 -8.72 15.69 4.44
C ARG A 95 -8.75 15.49 2.92
N LEU A 96 -8.38 14.31 2.43
CA LEU A 96 -8.35 13.99 1.00
C LEU A 96 -9.68 13.44 0.46
N GLY A 97 -10.71 13.38 1.33
CA GLY A 97 -12.09 13.09 0.98
C GLY A 97 -12.53 11.66 1.24
N ALA A 98 -11.87 10.91 2.12
CA ALA A 98 -12.40 9.62 2.57
C ALA A 98 -13.68 9.83 3.40
N GLU A 99 -14.73 9.04 3.12
CA GLU A 99 -15.99 9.09 3.90
C GLU A 99 -15.83 8.57 5.33
N GLY A 100 -14.85 7.70 5.54
CA GLY A 100 -14.44 7.20 6.83
C GLY A 100 -13.18 6.35 6.72
N ILE A 101 -12.47 6.23 7.84
CA ILE A 101 -11.27 5.44 7.95
C ILE A 101 -11.24 4.75 9.32
N ARG A 102 -10.81 3.49 9.33
CA ARG A 102 -10.52 2.74 10.54
C ARG A 102 -9.10 2.19 10.47
N ILE A 103 -8.28 2.51 11.45
CA ILE A 103 -6.90 2.05 11.57
C ILE A 103 -6.79 1.26 12.86
N ASN A 104 -6.26 0.04 12.77
CA ASN A 104 -5.97 -0.80 13.92
C ASN A 104 -4.45 -1.07 13.95
N CYS A 105 -3.81 -0.80 15.09
CA CYS A 105 -2.43 -1.19 15.33
C CYS A 105 -2.39 -2.14 16.53
N ALA A 106 -1.76 -3.30 16.36
CA ALA A 106 -1.62 -4.31 17.40
C ALA A 106 -0.15 -4.68 17.61
N GLY A 107 0.20 -5.09 18.82
CA GLY A 107 1.54 -5.57 19.17
C GLY A 107 2.11 -4.89 20.41
N ARG A 108 3.43 -4.90 20.55
CA ARG A 108 4.17 -4.26 21.65
C ARG A 108 4.30 -2.76 21.42
N LEU A 109 3.16 -2.08 21.41
CA LEU A 109 3.06 -0.67 21.04
C LEU A 109 3.90 0.21 21.98
N GLY A 110 4.87 0.93 21.40
CA GLY A 110 5.78 1.78 22.17
C GLY A 110 6.80 1.03 23.04
N GLY A 111 7.03 -0.26 22.76
CA GLY A 111 7.99 -1.08 23.51
C GLY A 111 7.43 -1.70 24.79
N ALA A 112 6.10 -1.68 24.98
CA ALA A 112 5.44 -2.33 26.10
C ALA A 112 5.78 -3.84 26.15
N GLU A 113 5.84 -4.40 27.36
CA GLU A 113 6.09 -5.83 27.56
C GLU A 113 4.90 -6.68 27.08
N ILE A 114 3.68 -6.23 27.39
CA ILE A 114 2.43 -6.89 27.00
C ILE A 114 1.90 -6.26 25.71
N ALA A 115 1.55 -7.10 24.74
CA ALA A 115 0.95 -6.66 23.49
C ALA A 115 -0.49 -6.16 23.70
N ARG A 116 -0.86 -5.09 22.98
CA ARG A 116 -2.22 -4.54 22.99
C ARG A 116 -2.63 -4.10 21.59
N MET A 117 -3.94 -3.93 21.40
CA MET A 117 -4.53 -3.40 20.18
C MET A 117 -5.15 -2.04 20.46
N GLU A 118 -4.70 -1.02 19.74
CA GLU A 118 -5.33 0.30 19.72
C GLU A 118 -5.92 0.56 18.33
N TRP A 119 -7.08 1.20 18.31
CA TRP A 119 -7.76 1.54 17.06
C TRP A 119 -8.22 2.99 17.08
N TYR A 120 -8.17 3.62 15.91
CA TYR A 120 -8.76 4.92 15.65
C TYR A 120 -9.77 4.78 14.51
N ARG A 121 -10.94 5.39 14.69
CA ARG A 121 -11.99 5.41 13.69
C ARG A 121 -12.52 6.83 13.57
N GLU A 122 -12.66 7.28 12.34
CA GLU A 122 -13.27 8.57 12.00
C GLU A 122 -14.20 8.38 10.80
N GLY A 123 -15.31 9.11 10.75
CA GLY A 123 -16.30 9.01 9.69
C GLY A 123 -17.07 7.68 9.65
N ARG A 124 -17.62 7.34 8.48
CA ARG A 124 -18.49 6.19 8.26
C ARG A 124 -17.72 5.01 7.68
N VAL A 125 -17.69 3.89 8.43
CA VAL A 125 -17.08 2.63 7.97
C VAL A 125 -18.08 1.49 8.17
N PRO A 126 -18.90 1.15 7.15
CA PRO A 126 -19.94 0.12 7.25
C PRO A 126 -19.43 -1.26 6.82
N LEU A 127 -18.82 -2.01 7.75
CA LEU A 127 -18.20 -3.32 7.45
C LEU A 127 -19.18 -4.44 7.08
N HIS A 128 -20.47 -4.31 7.43
CA HIS A 128 -21.50 -5.31 7.12
C HIS A 128 -22.18 -5.06 5.76
N THR A 129 -21.93 -3.91 5.14
CA THR A 129 -22.59 -3.50 3.91
C THR A 129 -21.76 -3.92 2.70
N LEU A 130 -22.10 -5.04 2.06
CA LEU A 130 -21.33 -5.57 0.90
C LEU A 130 -21.25 -4.63 -0.30
N ARG A 131 -22.23 -3.73 -0.46
CA ARG A 131 -22.21 -2.71 -1.53
C ARG A 131 -21.28 -1.52 -1.24
N ALA A 132 -20.76 -1.40 -0.02
CA ALA A 132 -19.88 -0.30 0.33
C ALA A 132 -18.48 -0.59 -0.22
N ASP A 133 -17.89 0.39 -0.89
CA ASP A 133 -16.50 0.31 -1.34
C ASP A 133 -15.59 0.51 -0.13
N VAL A 134 -15.01 -0.58 0.36
CA VAL A 134 -14.14 -0.59 1.53
C VAL A 134 -12.80 -1.18 1.12
N ASP A 135 -11.81 -0.32 0.96
CA ASP A 135 -10.43 -0.74 0.76
C ASP A 135 -9.80 -1.20 2.08
N TYR A 136 -9.06 -2.29 2.04
CA TYR A 136 -8.42 -2.90 3.20
C TYR A 136 -7.00 -3.31 2.86
N GLY A 137 -6.05 -2.90 3.72
CA GLY A 137 -4.64 -3.20 3.58
C GLY A 137 -4.01 -3.51 4.92
N THR A 138 -2.98 -4.35 4.91
CA THR A 138 -2.19 -4.72 6.08
C THR A 138 -0.72 -4.43 5.84
N ALA A 139 0.01 -4.14 6.92
CA ALA A 139 1.46 -4.02 6.91
C ALA A 139 2.01 -4.42 8.28
N GLU A 140 3.19 -5.02 8.28
CA GLU A 140 3.92 -5.42 9.49
C GLU A 140 5.14 -4.51 9.66
N ALA A 141 5.52 -4.27 10.93
CA ALA A 141 6.56 -3.32 11.34
C ALA A 141 7.41 -3.91 12.46
#